data_AF-A0A2S6WLA0-F1
#
_entry.id   AF-A0A2S6WLA0-F1
#
_cell.length_a   1.000
_cell.length_b   1.000
_cell.length_c   1.000
_cell.angle_alpha   90.00
_cell.angle_beta   90.00
_cell.angle_gamma   90.00
#
_symmetry.space_group_name_H-M   'P 1'
#
loop_
_entity.id
_entity.type
_entity.pdbx_description
1 polymer ?
#
loop_
_entity_poly.entity_id
_entity_poly.type
_entity_poly.pdbx_seq_one_letter_code
_entity_poly.pdbx_strand_id
1 'polypeptide(L)'
;MDSRWVYAVSTEADPKSIKIGVAANIQKRLKQLQIGSASPIVLRWQSPGGFPLESHLHEKFTRLRIAGEWFNFQRTADPVKAIDKAAQTFLQQCNATY
;
A
#
# COMPACT_ATOMS: atom_id res chain seq x y z
N MET A 1 12.30 2.07 12.26
CA MET A 1 11.46 2.41 11.09
C MET A 1 12.10 3.57 10.34
N ASP A 2 11.94 3.64 9.02
CA ASP A 2 12.33 4.82 8.22
C ASP A 2 11.20 5.87 8.25
N SER A 3 11.54 7.16 8.08
CA SER A 3 10.60 8.30 8.11
C SER A 3 9.66 8.38 6.91
N ARG A 4 9.84 7.53 5.90
CA ARG A 4 8.98 7.45 4.72
C ARG A 4 7.62 6.84 5.01
N TRP A 5 6.67 7.22 4.17
CA TRP A 5 5.31 6.72 4.20
C TRP A 5 5.13 5.53 3.28
N VAL A 6 4.33 4.56 3.70
CA VAL A 6 3.77 3.51 2.85
C VAL A 6 2.35 3.92 2.46
N TYR A 7 1.98 3.68 1.22
CA TYR A 7 0.66 4.02 0.68
C TYR A 7 0.06 2.85 -0.10
N ALA A 8 -1.27 2.81 -0.15
CA ALA A 8 -2.04 1.97 -1.04
C ALA A 8 -2.89 2.83 -1.96
N VAL A 9 -2.79 2.62 -3.27
CA VAL A 9 -3.57 3.36 -4.28
C VAL A 9 -4.26 2.41 -5.24
N SER A 10 -5.34 2.87 -5.84
CA SER A 10 -6.01 2.19 -6.96
C SER A 10 -6.32 3.21 -8.05
N THR A 11 -6.80 2.75 -9.20
CA THR A 11 -7.56 3.61 -10.10
C THR A 11 -9.02 3.66 -9.63
N GLU A 12 -9.79 4.65 -10.08
CA GLU A 12 -11.25 4.63 -9.92
C GLU A 12 -11.91 3.49 -10.70
N ALA A 13 -11.38 3.18 -11.88
CA ALA A 13 -11.89 2.11 -12.75
C ALA A 13 -11.72 0.71 -12.13
N ASP A 14 -10.68 0.49 -11.33
CA ASP A 14 -10.45 -0.79 -10.64
C ASP A 14 -10.06 -0.56 -9.17
N PRO A 15 -11.05 -0.38 -8.27
CA PRO A 15 -10.80 -0.10 -6.85
C PRO A 15 -10.22 -1.29 -6.07
N LYS A 16 -10.18 -2.50 -6.66
CA LYS A 16 -9.67 -3.73 -6.02
C LYS A 16 -8.30 -4.14 -6.57
N SER A 17 -7.80 -3.51 -7.62
CA SER A 17 -6.39 -3.57 -8.01
C SER A 17 -5.61 -2.51 -7.24
N ILE A 18 -4.88 -2.95 -6.22
CA ILE A 18 -4.20 -2.07 -5.28
C ILE A 18 -2.70 -2.10 -5.53
N LYS A 19 -2.11 -0.92 -5.71
CA LYS A 19 -0.66 -0.72 -5.67
C LYS A 19 -0.23 -0.38 -4.25
N ILE A 20 0.74 -1.10 -3.71
CA ILE A 20 1.37 -0.79 -2.41
C ILE A 20 2.79 -0.32 -2.67
N GLY A 21 3.13 0.89 -2.21
CA GLY A 21 4.46 1.45 -2.40
C GLY A 21 4.89 2.39 -1.27
N VAL A 22 6.15 2.82 -1.31
CA VAL A 22 6.74 3.75 -0.36
C VAL A 22 7.11 5.10 -0.98
N ALA A 23 6.98 6.20 -0.24
CA ALA A 23 7.38 7.54 -0.68
C ALA A 23 7.77 8.45 0.51
N ALA A 24 8.73 9.35 0.28
CA ALA A 24 9.00 10.45 1.20
C ALA A 24 7.92 11.56 1.12
N ASN A 25 7.32 11.75 -0.06
CA ASN A 25 6.23 12.68 -0.28
C ASN A 25 5.14 12.01 -1.13
N ILE A 26 4.07 11.56 -0.47
CA ILE A 26 2.96 10.85 -1.12
C ILE A 26 2.31 11.72 -2.19
N GLN A 27 2.07 13.01 -1.92
CA GLN A 27 1.39 13.91 -2.85
C GLN A 27 2.17 14.06 -4.17
N LYS A 28 3.49 14.23 -4.11
CA LYS A 28 4.35 14.26 -5.30
C LYS A 28 4.30 12.93 -6.05
N ARG A 29 4.33 11.81 -5.33
CA ARG A 29 4.27 10.47 -5.92
C ARG A 29 2.92 10.19 -6.61
N LEU A 30 1.80 10.58 -6.00
CA LEU A 30 0.47 10.46 -6.59
C LEU A 30 0.36 11.23 -7.91
N LYS A 31 0.87 12.47 -7.97
CA LYS A 31 0.91 13.25 -9.21
C LYS A 31 1.70 12.54 -10.31
N GLN A 32 2.84 11.93 -9.98
CA GLN A 32 3.63 11.15 -10.94
C GLN A 32 2.89 9.90 -11.42
N LEU A 33 2.21 9.18 -10.53
CA LEU A 33 1.42 8.01 -10.88
C LEU A 33 0.24 8.38 -11.78
N GLN A 34 -0.39 9.54 -11.55
CA GLN A 34 -1.49 10.03 -12.37
C GLN A 34 -1.07 10.27 -13.83
N ILE A 35 0.15 10.75 -14.08
CA ILE A 35 0.65 10.98 -15.45
C ILE A 35 0.62 9.68 -16.28
N GLY A 36 0.91 8.54 -15.64
CA GLY A 36 0.90 7.23 -16.29
C GLY A 36 -0.45 6.51 -16.29
N SER A 37 -1.52 7.15 -15.78
CA SER A 37 -2.84 6.53 -15.65
C SER A 37 -3.91 7.38 -16.32
N ALA A 38 -4.65 6.78 -17.25
CA ALA A 38 -5.81 7.42 -17.87
C ALA A 38 -7.00 7.56 -16.91
N SER A 39 -7.07 6.71 -15.88
CA SER A 39 -8.10 6.78 -14.84
C SER A 39 -7.57 7.52 -13.60
N PRO A 40 -8.42 8.25 -12.86
CA PRO A 40 -7.99 8.92 -11.63
C PRO A 40 -7.38 7.95 -10.62
N ILE A 41 -6.23 8.32 -10.06
CA ILE A 41 -5.56 7.59 -8.99
C ILE A 41 -6.18 8.02 -7.66
N VAL A 42 -6.65 7.04 -6.89
CA VAL A 42 -7.25 7.24 -5.56
C VAL A 42 -6.30 6.71 -4.50
N LEU A 43 -5.94 7.57 -3.54
CA LEU A 43 -5.26 7.15 -2.33
C LEU A 43 -6.27 6.44 -1.42
N ARG A 44 -6.05 5.13 -1.18
CA ARG A 44 -6.95 4.29 -0.39
C ARG A 44 -6.51 4.14 1.05
N TRP A 45 -5.19 4.19 1.30
CA TRP A 45 -4.61 4.01 2.63
C TRP A 45 -3.18 4.59 2.68
N GLN A 46 -2.73 4.99 3.87
CA GLN A 46 -1.33 5.38 4.13
C GLN A 46 -0.94 5.18 5.61
N SER A 47 0.35 4.93 5.87
CA SER A 47 0.91 4.84 7.23
C SER A 47 2.42 5.16 7.23
N PRO A 48 2.99 5.71 8.31
CA PRO A 48 4.44 5.67 8.51
C PRO A 48 4.91 4.22 8.66
N GLY A 49 6.17 3.96 8.31
CA GLY A 49 6.79 2.63 8.45
C GLY A 49 7.84 2.31 7.39
N GLY A 50 7.93 3.12 6.33
CA GLY A 50 8.95 3.03 5.29
C GLY A 50 9.09 1.67 4.61
N PHE A 51 10.30 1.36 4.14
CA PHE A 51 10.59 0.10 3.48
C PHE A 51 10.28 -1.15 4.33
N PRO A 52 10.56 -1.20 5.66
CA PRO A 52 10.21 -2.38 6.46
C PRO A 52 8.72 -2.74 6.39
N LEU A 53 7.85 -1.73 6.52
CA LEU A 53 6.40 -1.94 6.45
C LEU A 53 5.96 -2.30 5.02
N GLU A 54 6.50 -1.66 3.99
CA GLU A 54 6.22 -2.02 2.60
C GLU A 54 6.58 -3.49 2.31
N SER A 55 7.79 -3.92 2.67
CA SER A 55 8.26 -5.31 2.47
C SER A 55 7.34 -6.28 3.19
N HIS A 56 6.99 -6.00 4.43
CA HIS A 56 6.05 -6.83 5.19
C HIS A 56 4.69 -6.98 4.49
N LEU A 57 4.10 -5.89 3.99
CA LEU A 57 2.82 -5.93 3.27
C LEU A 57 2.95 -6.70 1.95
N HIS A 58 4.05 -6.50 1.24
CA HIS A 58 4.36 -7.21 -0.01
C HIS A 58 4.49 -8.72 0.20
N GLU A 59 5.16 -9.14 1.25
CA GLU A 59 5.27 -10.55 1.66
C GLU A 59 3.91 -11.10 2.09
N LYS A 60 3.18 -10.36 2.94
CA LYS A 60 1.87 -10.76 3.45
C LYS A 60 0.86 -11.01 2.33
N PHE A 61 0.88 -10.19 1.29
CA PHE A 61 -0.03 -10.27 0.15
C PHE A 61 0.61 -10.87 -1.10
N THR A 62 1.74 -11.56 -0.98
CA THR A 62 2.46 -12.14 -2.13
C THR A 62 1.57 -13.04 -3.01
N ARG A 63 0.63 -13.77 -2.40
CA ARG A 63 -0.35 -14.63 -3.10
C ARG A 63 -1.35 -13.87 -3.96
N LEU A 64 -1.51 -12.57 -3.72
CA LEU A 64 -2.39 -11.67 -4.47
C LEU A 64 -1.62 -10.84 -5.52
N ARG A 65 -0.29 -10.96 -5.58
CA ARG A 65 0.53 -10.13 -6.47
C ARG A 65 0.21 -10.40 -7.93
N ILE A 66 -0.09 -9.34 -8.67
CA ILE A 66 -0.30 -9.37 -10.13
C ILE A 66 1.06 -9.18 -10.82
N ALA A 67 1.68 -8.02 -10.60
CA ALA A 67 2.95 -7.64 -11.18
C ALA A 67 3.59 -6.50 -10.37
N GLY A 68 4.87 -6.65 -10.01
CA GLY A 68 5.61 -5.66 -9.23
C GLY A 68 4.90 -5.29 -7.92
N GLU A 69 4.49 -4.04 -7.82
CA GLU A 69 3.83 -3.44 -6.65
C GLU A 69 2.29 -3.56 -6.67
N TRP A 70 1.70 -4.22 -7.68
CA TRP A 70 0.24 -4.34 -7.84
C TRP A 70 -0.31 -5.69 -7.35
N PHE A 71 -1.45 -5.63 -6.66
CA PHE A 71 -2.09 -6.76 -5.98
C PHE A 71 -3.59 -6.83 -6.29
N ASN A 72 -4.09 -8.04 -6.53
CA ASN A 72 -5.48 -8.34 -6.85
C ASN A 72 -6.28 -8.65 -5.58
N PHE A 73 -7.12 -7.71 -5.15
CA PHE A 73 -8.02 -7.88 -4.00
C PHE A 73 -9.49 -8.11 -4.43
N GLN A 74 -9.76 -8.57 -5.65
CA GLN A 74 -11.14 -8.79 -6.14
C GLN A 74 -11.94 -9.75 -5.25
N ARG A 75 -11.29 -10.71 -4.60
CA ARG A 75 -11.92 -11.68 -3.66
C ARG A 75 -11.91 -11.21 -2.20
N THR A 76 -11.44 -9.99 -1.92
CA THR A 76 -11.36 -9.43 -0.58
C THR A 76 -12.45 -8.38 -0.39
N ALA A 77 -13.32 -8.61 0.59
CA ALA A 77 -14.45 -7.72 0.89
C ALA A 77 -14.01 -6.27 1.11
N ASP A 78 -12.97 -6.06 1.93
CA ASP A 78 -12.38 -4.75 2.21
C ASP A 78 -10.83 -4.81 2.16
N PRO A 79 -10.22 -4.39 1.04
CA PRO A 79 -8.76 -4.39 0.87
C PRO A 79 -8.07 -3.45 1.84
N VAL A 80 -8.67 -2.28 2.11
CA VAL A 80 -8.08 -1.25 2.98
C VAL A 80 -8.01 -1.77 4.41
N LYS A 81 -9.10 -2.35 4.91
CA LYS A 81 -9.12 -2.97 6.25
C LYS A 81 -8.14 -4.13 6.38
N ALA A 82 -7.95 -4.92 5.32
CA ALA A 82 -6.97 -6.01 5.31
C ALA A 82 -5.53 -5.47 5.38
N ILE A 83 -5.22 -4.44 4.61
CA ILE A 83 -3.91 -3.76 4.62
C ILE A 83 -3.65 -3.11 5.98
N ASP A 84 -4.63 -2.38 6.50
CA ASP A 84 -4.53 -1.68 7.79
C ASP A 84 -4.27 -2.66 8.95
N LYS A 85 -5.00 -3.78 8.99
CA LYS A 85 -4.79 -4.83 10.00
C LYS A 85 -3.38 -5.43 9.93
N ALA A 86 -2.89 -5.71 8.72
CA ALA A 86 -1.54 -6.23 8.53
C ALA A 86 -0.48 -5.22 8.98
N ALA A 87 -0.66 -3.94 8.63
CA ALA A 87 0.24 -2.87 9.04
C ALA A 87 0.28 -2.69 10.55
N GLN A 88 -0.87 -2.64 11.21
CA GLN A 88 -0.95 -2.53 12.68
C GLN A 88 -0.25 -3.69 13.38
N THR A 89 -0.44 -4.92 12.89
CA THR A 89 0.22 -6.11 13.46
C THR A 89 1.75 -5.96 13.41
N PHE A 90 2.29 -5.53 12.27
CA PHE A 90 3.73 -5.32 12.11
C PHE A 90 4.27 -4.16 12.97
N LEU A 91 3.57 -3.02 12.96
CA LEU A 91 3.97 -1.84 13.73
C LEU A 91 3.96 -2.11 15.24
N GLN A 92 2.97 -2.87 15.74
CA GLN A 92 2.91 -3.28 17.14
C GLN A 92 4.09 -4.19 17.52
N GLN A 93 4.45 -5.15 16.66
CA GLN A 93 5.60 -6.02 16.90
C GLN A 93 6.90 -5.23 16.96
N CYS A 94 7.10 -4.27 16.06
CA CYS A 94 8.27 -3.42 16.08
C CYS A 94 8.33 -2.50 17.31
N ASN A 95 7.18 -1.96 17.76
CA ASN A 95 7.13 -1.11 18.94
C ASN A 95 7.32 -1.90 20.26
N ALA A 96 6.96 -3.19 20.28
CA ALA A 96 7.15 -4.06 21.43
C ALA A 96 8.59 -4.58 21.59
N THR A 97 9.48 -4.29 20.62
CA THR A 97 10.89 -4.74 20.62
C THR A 97 11.85 -3.62 21.06
N TYR A 98 11.34 -2.51 21.60
CA TYR A 98 12.13 -1.39 22.14
C TYR A 98 11.70 -1.01 23.55
#